data_AF-A0AB39RSJ9-F1
#
_entry.id   AF-A0AB39RSJ9-F1
#
_cell.length_a   1.000
_cell.length_b   1.000
_cell.length_c   1.000
_cell.angle_alpha   90.00
_cell.angle_beta   90.00
_cell.angle_gamma   90.00
#
_symmetry.space_group_name_H-M   'P 1'
#
loop_
_entity.id
_entity.type
_entity.pdbx_description
1 polymer ?
#
loop_
_entity_poly.entity_id
_entity_poly.type
_entity_poly.pdbx_seq_one_letter_code
_entity_poly.pdbx_strand_id
1 'polypeptide(L)'
;MFMFLFLVVALAVVVAAVTLSVVGGGESAPLPEAAPERLQDPLPYDRPVHRGDVEALRFPVAVRGYRMADVDDALGRLGAEIAERDARIADLEDALAGARASAAASLRKRTEEDSR
;
A
#
# COMPACT_ATOMS: atom_id res chain seq x y z
N MET A 1 37.73 36.78 -29.01
CA MET A 1 38.01 35.33 -28.77
C MET A 1 37.94 34.97 -27.29
N PHE A 2 38.77 35.58 -26.43
CA PHE A 2 38.83 35.25 -24.99
C PHE A 2 37.53 35.48 -24.21
N MET A 3 36.79 36.56 -24.48
CA MET A 3 35.49 36.81 -23.83
C MET A 3 34.42 35.77 -24.17
N PHE A 4 34.44 35.24 -25.40
CA PHE A 4 33.52 34.19 -25.81
C PHE A 4 33.84 32.86 -25.10
N LEU A 5 35.13 32.50 -25.03
CA LEU A 5 35.57 31.35 -24.25
C LEU A 5 35.22 31.48 -22.77
N PHE A 6 35.40 32.67 -22.19
CA PHE A 6 35.01 32.94 -20.81
C PHE A 6 33.51 32.72 -20.59
N LEU A 7 32.66 33.20 -21.51
CA LEU A 7 31.22 33.02 -21.43
C LEU A 7 30.81 31.55 -21.56
N VAL A 8 31.44 30.80 -22.46
CA VAL A 8 31.20 29.35 -22.61
C VAL A 8 31.63 28.57 -21.38
N VAL A 9 32.80 28.89 -20.80
CA VAL A 9 33.28 28.26 -19.56
C VAL A 9 32.37 28.61 -18.38
N ALA A 10 31.97 29.87 -18.25
CA ALA A 10 31.03 30.29 -17.22
C ALA A 10 29.68 29.56 -17.34
N LEU A 11 29.15 29.44 -18.56
CA LEU A 11 27.93 28.67 -18.82
C LEU A 11 28.12 27.20 -18.46
N ALA A 12 29.23 26.57 -18.86
CA ALA A 12 29.51 25.18 -18.53
C ALA A 12 29.60 24.94 -17.02
N VAL A 13 30.21 25.87 -16.27
CA VAL A 13 30.28 25.81 -14.80
C VAL A 13 28.89 25.94 -14.18
N VAL A 14 28.06 26.87 -14.66
CA VAL A 14 26.69 27.05 -14.17
C VAL A 14 25.86 25.78 -14.45
N VAL A 15 25.92 25.25 -15.67
CA VAL A 15 25.22 24.02 -16.05
C VAL A 15 25.70 22.86 -15.18
N ALA A 16 27.02 22.68 -15.02
CA ALA A 16 27.58 21.63 -14.18
C ALA A 16 27.12 21.75 -12.71
N ALA A 17 27.12 22.95 -12.14
CA ALA A 17 26.64 23.21 -10.79
C ALA A 17 25.15 22.92 -10.62
N VAL A 18 24.31 23.34 -11.57
CA VAL A 18 22.87 23.05 -11.58
C VAL A 18 22.63 21.55 -11.71
N THR A 19 23.35 20.86 -12.61
CA THR A 19 23.22 19.41 -12.75
C THR A 19 23.66 18.67 -11.49
N LEU A 20 24.76 19.08 -10.84
CA LEU A 20 25.18 18.51 -9.56
C LEU A 20 24.17 18.80 -8.45
N SER A 21 23.51 19.96 -8.44
CA SER A 21 22.50 20.29 -7.45
C SER A 21 21.22 19.46 -7.62
N VAL A 22 20.83 19.16 -8.86
CA VAL A 22 19.62 18.38 -9.17
C VAL A 22 19.88 16.88 -9.02
N VAL A 23 21.08 16.40 -9.39
CA VAL A 23 21.45 14.98 -9.33
C VAL A 23 22.08 14.59 -7.98
N GLY A 24 22.80 15.51 -7.35
CA GLY A 24 23.58 15.30 -6.13
C GLY A 24 22.89 15.75 -4.84
N GLY A 25 21.57 15.96 -4.84
CA GLY A 25 20.76 16.20 -3.64
C GLY A 25 20.63 14.96 -2.73
N GLY A 26 21.73 14.24 -2.48
CA GLY A 26 21.74 12.98 -1.74
C GLY A 26 22.71 12.88 -0.57
N GLU A 27 23.58 13.86 -0.29
CA GLU A 27 24.56 13.67 0.80
C GLU A 27 25.16 14.94 1.45
N SER A 28 24.83 16.18 1.05
CA SER A 28 25.42 17.38 1.67
C SER A 28 24.55 18.64 1.64
N ALA A 29 23.25 18.53 1.93
CA ALA A 29 22.41 19.69 2.21
C ALA A 29 22.38 19.99 3.73
N PRO A 30 22.63 21.23 4.19
CA PRO A 30 22.50 21.64 5.60
C PRO A 30 21.04 21.89 6.03
N LEU A 31 20.08 21.40 5.25
CA LEU A 31 18.67 21.40 5.60
C LEU A 31 18.33 20.00 6.11
N PRO A 32 17.66 19.86 7.27
CA PRO A 32 17.26 18.55 7.75
C PRO A 32 16.41 17.90 6.65
N GLU A 33 16.85 16.71 6.23
CA GLU A 33 16.15 15.81 5.31
C GLU A 33 14.64 15.93 5.59
N ALA A 34 13.88 16.53 4.66
CA ALA A 34 12.43 16.52 4.76
C ALA A 34 12.07 15.05 4.85
N ALA A 35 11.57 14.62 6.03
CA ALA A 35 11.31 13.21 6.29
C ALA A 35 10.51 12.68 5.09
N PRO A 36 11.00 11.62 4.40
CA PRO A 36 10.38 11.14 3.19
C PRO A 36 8.90 10.98 3.50
N GLU A 37 8.03 11.64 2.71
CA GLU A 37 6.59 11.71 2.91
C GLU A 37 6.11 10.34 3.34
N ARG A 38 5.93 10.18 4.65
CA ARG A 38 5.58 8.88 5.21
C ARG A 38 4.20 8.58 4.67
N LEU A 39 4.08 7.40 4.06
CA LEU A 39 2.86 6.71 3.65
C LEU A 39 1.61 7.45 4.18
N GLN A 40 0.96 8.24 3.31
CA GLN A 40 -0.19 9.06 3.73
C GLN A 40 -1.36 8.20 4.22
N ASP A 41 -1.34 6.89 3.94
CA ASP A 41 -2.27 5.94 4.53
C ASP A 41 -1.60 4.55 4.66
N PRO A 42 -1.04 4.20 5.84
CA PRO A 42 -0.52 2.86 6.06
C PRO A 42 -1.66 1.84 6.13
N LEU A 43 -1.36 0.61 5.71
CA LEU A 43 -2.29 -0.51 5.90
C LEU A 43 -2.70 -0.62 7.38
N PRO A 44 -3.95 -0.98 7.66
CA PRO A 44 -4.44 -1.09 9.03
C PRO A 44 -3.63 -2.13 9.82
N TYR A 45 -3.29 -1.77 11.07
CA TYR A 45 -2.59 -2.68 12.01
C TYR A 45 -3.55 -3.36 12.99
N ASP A 46 -4.75 -2.81 13.13
CA ASP A 46 -5.77 -3.19 14.11
C ASP A 46 -6.83 -4.14 13.55
N ARG A 47 -6.93 -4.24 12.21
CA ARG A 47 -7.86 -5.13 11.50
C ARG A 47 -7.16 -5.85 10.33
N PRO A 48 -7.73 -6.97 9.84
CA PRO A 48 -7.29 -7.58 8.59
C PRO A 48 -7.33 -6.59 7.42
N VAL A 49 -6.40 -6.76 6.48
CA VAL A 49 -6.33 -5.95 5.26
C VAL A 49 -7.39 -6.42 4.28
N HIS A 50 -8.19 -5.48 3.78
CA HIS A 50 -9.16 -5.74 2.72
C HIS A 50 -8.67 -5.21 1.38
N ARG A 51 -9.35 -5.63 0.30
CA ARG A 51 -9.05 -5.18 -1.06
C ARG A 51 -9.02 -3.65 -1.20
N GLY A 52 -9.95 -2.95 -0.56
CA GLY A 52 -10.01 -1.49 -0.61
C GLY A 52 -8.79 -0.81 0.03
N ASP A 53 -8.21 -1.41 1.08
CA ASP A 53 -7.00 -0.89 1.71
C ASP A 53 -5.79 -1.03 0.78
N VAL A 54 -5.71 -2.13 0.01
CA VAL A 54 -4.66 -2.34 -1.00
C VAL A 54 -4.79 -1.37 -2.17
N GLU A 55 -6.02 -1.12 -2.64
CA GLU A 55 -6.30 -0.17 -3.73
C GLU A 55 -6.04 1.29 -3.34
N ALA A 56 -6.16 1.64 -2.06
CA ALA A 56 -5.87 2.96 -1.54
C ALA A 56 -4.37 3.24 -1.31
N LEU A 57 -3.54 2.19 -1.32
CA LEU A 57 -2.13 2.28 -0.97
C LEU A 57 -1.33 3.14 -1.95
N ARG A 58 -0.52 4.07 -1.43
CA ARG A 58 0.35 4.95 -2.22
C ARG A 58 1.79 4.86 -1.74
N PHE A 59 2.67 4.37 -2.62
CA PHE A 59 4.11 4.31 -2.33
C PHE A 59 4.81 5.59 -2.80
N PRO A 60 5.74 6.13 -2.00
CA PRO A 60 6.63 7.19 -2.45
C PRO A 60 7.61 6.65 -3.51
N VAL A 61 8.01 7.51 -4.44
CA VAL A 61 9.00 7.17 -5.48
C VAL A 61 10.42 7.28 -4.89
N ALA A 62 11.27 6.30 -5.21
CA ALA A 62 12.67 6.28 -4.81
C ALA A 62 13.60 6.18 -6.03
N VAL A 63 14.81 6.74 -5.92
CA VAL A 63 15.85 6.73 -6.99
C VAL A 63 16.18 5.31 -7.47
N ARG A 64 16.09 4.34 -6.56
CA ARG A 64 16.07 2.91 -6.87
C ARG A 64 14.81 2.31 -6.27
N GLY A 65 14.03 1.61 -7.08
CA GLY A 65 12.80 0.95 -6.66
C GLY A 65 12.38 -0.12 -7.66
N TYR A 66 11.38 -0.90 -7.28
CA TYR A 66 10.70 -1.80 -8.21
C TYR A 66 9.97 -1.00 -9.28
N ARG A 67 9.73 -1.62 -10.44
CA ARG A 67 8.95 -0.98 -11.49
C ARG A 67 7.51 -0.89 -11.03
N MET A 68 6.92 0.30 -11.13
CA MET A 68 5.56 0.56 -10.67
C MET A 68 4.55 -0.41 -11.31
N ALA A 69 4.66 -0.66 -12.62
CA ALA A 69 3.77 -1.58 -13.32
C ALA A 69 3.82 -3.02 -12.77
N ASP A 70 5.00 -3.52 -12.41
CA ASP A 70 5.15 -4.88 -11.87
C ASP A 70 4.59 -4.96 -10.45
N VAL A 71 4.76 -3.89 -9.66
CA VAL A 71 4.17 -3.76 -8.31
C VAL A 71 2.65 -3.66 -8.38
N ASP A 72 2.12 -2.84 -9.29
CA ASP A 72 0.69 -2.64 -9.48
C ASP A 72 0.00 -3.93 -9.93
N ASP A 73 0.62 -4.69 -10.86
CA ASP A 73 0.10 -5.99 -11.29
C ASP A 73 0.09 -7.00 -10.13
N ALA A 74 1.18 -7.08 -9.36
CA ALA A 74 1.27 -7.95 -8.20
C ALA A 74 0.25 -7.57 -7.12
N LEU A 75 0.07 -6.29 -6.82
CA LEU A 75 -0.92 -5.81 -5.85
C LEU A 75 -2.36 -5.99 -6.33
N GLY A 76 -2.62 -5.78 -7.62
CA GLY A 76 -3.93 -6.05 -8.21
C GLY A 76 -4.32 -7.52 -8.07
N ARG A 77 -3.38 -8.44 -8.34
CA ARG A 77 -3.60 -9.87 -8.13
C ARG A 77 -3.81 -10.21 -6.66
N LEU A 78 -3.00 -9.68 -5.75
CA LEU A 78 -3.15 -9.91 -4.31
C LEU A 78 -4.49 -9.35 -3.78
N GLY A 79 -4.92 -8.18 -4.24
CA GLY A 79 -6.20 -7.59 -3.87
C GLY A 79 -7.40 -8.45 -4.31
N ALA A 80 -7.32 -9.06 -5.49
CA ALA A 80 -8.33 -10.00 -5.96
C ALA A 80 -8.40 -11.27 -5.09
N GLU A 81 -7.24 -11.84 -4.74
CA GLU A 81 -7.14 -13.02 -3.87
C GLU A 81 -7.67 -12.75 -2.45
N ILE A 82 -7.40 -11.56 -1.90
CA ILE A 82 -7.96 -11.13 -0.61
C ILE A 82 -9.48 -11.08 -0.69
N ALA A 83 -10.03 -10.46 -1.74
CA ALA A 83 -11.49 -10.38 -1.90
C ALA A 83 -12.15 -11.77 -2.03
N GLU A 84 -11.53 -12.71 -2.75
CA GLU A 84 -12.03 -14.08 -2.85
C GLU A 84 -12.01 -14.79 -1.49
N ARG A 85 -10.92 -14.63 -0.72
CA ARG A 85 -10.80 -15.20 0.62
C ARG A 85 -11.82 -14.62 1.57
N ASP A 86 -12.02 -13.31 1.56
CA ASP A 86 -12.98 -12.62 2.42
C ASP A 86 -14.41 -13.08 2.10
N ALA A 87 -14.76 -13.21 0.81
CA ALA A 87 -16.06 -13.75 0.40
C ALA A 87 -16.26 -15.20 0.90
N ARG A 88 -15.24 -16.04 0.76
CA ARG A 88 -15.29 -17.42 1.25
C ARG A 88 -15.40 -17.52 2.76
N ILE A 89 -14.74 -16.62 3.50
CA ILE A 89 -14.85 -16.55 4.96
C ILE A 89 -16.28 -16.17 5.35
N ALA A 90 -16.86 -15.15 4.71
CA ALA A 90 -18.24 -14.74 4.96
C ALA A 90 -19.23 -15.89 4.73
N ASP A 91 -19.10 -16.62 3.61
CA ASP A 91 -19.95 -17.78 3.31
C ASP A 91 -19.85 -18.87 4.39
N LEU A 92 -18.63 -19.15 4.87
CA LEU A 92 -18.39 -20.15 5.92
C LEU A 92 -18.93 -19.70 7.28
N GLU A 93 -18.81 -18.42 7.62
CA GLU A 93 -19.34 -17.85 8.84
C GLU A 93 -20.87 -17.89 8.86
N ASP A 94 -21.52 -17.57 7.73
CA ASP A 94 -22.96 -17.66 7.56
C ASP A 94 -23.46 -19.11 7.68
N ALA A 95 -22.78 -20.06 7.04
CA ALA A 95 -23.09 -21.48 7.14
C ALA A 95 -22.97 -21.97 8.59
N LEU A 96 -21.92 -21.55 9.31
CA LEU A 96 -21.70 -21.89 10.71
C LEU A 96 -22.78 -21.28 11.62
N ALA A 97 -23.17 -20.02 11.37
CA ALA A 97 -24.25 -19.37 12.10
C ALA A 97 -25.60 -20.09 11.90
N GLY A 98 -25.92 -20.46 10.66
CA GLY A 98 -27.12 -21.22 10.31
C GLY A 98 -27.16 -22.61 10.97
N ALA A 99 -26.03 -23.32 10.99
CA ALA A 99 -25.90 -24.62 11.65
C ALA A 99 -26.12 -24.50 13.18
N ARG A 100 -25.53 -23.49 13.81
CA ARG A 100 -25.70 -23.21 15.26
C ARG A 100 -27.16 -22.88 15.60
N ALA A 101 -27.82 -22.06 14.79
CA ALA A 101 -29.23 -21.73 14.98
C ALA A 101 -30.14 -22.98 14.87
N SER A 102 -29.87 -23.84 13.89
CA SER A 102 -30.62 -25.09 13.68
C SER A 102 -30.43 -26.07 14.85
N ALA A 103 -29.22 -26.18 15.38
CA ALA A 103 -28.92 -26.99 16.55
C ALA A 103 -29.62 -26.47 17.82
N ALA A 104 -29.62 -25.14 18.02
CA ALA A 104 -30.34 -24.53 19.15
C ALA A 104 -31.86 -24.75 19.05
N ALA A 105 -32.43 -24.67 17.85
CA ALA A 105 -33.84 -24.91 17.62
C ALA A 105 -34.24 -26.38 17.87
N SER A 106 -33.42 -27.34 17.46
CA SER A 106 -33.69 -28.77 17.70
C SER A 106 -33.59 -29.14 19.19
N LEU A 107 -32.67 -28.52 19.93
CA LEU A 107 -32.57 -28.70 21.38
C LEU A 107 -33.82 -28.17 22.11
N ARG A 108 -34.30 -26.97 21.74
CA ARG A 108 -35.52 -26.39 22.31
C ARG A 108 -36.74 -27.29 22.08
N LYS A 109 -36.90 -27.80 20.85
CA LYS A 109 -38.02 -28.70 20.51
C LYS A 109 -38.02 -29.96 21.38
N ARG A 110 -36.84 -30.54 21.63
CA ARG A 110 -36.71 -31.74 22.49
C ARG A 110 -37.13 -31.45 23.93
N THR A 111 -36.74 -30.31 24.49
CA THR A 111 -37.14 -29.92 25.85
C THR A 111 -38.65 -29.67 25.98
N GLU A 112 -39.29 -29.11 24.96
CA GLU A 112 -40.74 -28.94 24.90
C GLU A 112 -41.50 -30.28 24.81
N GLU A 113 -40.96 -31.27 24.08
CA GLU A 113 -41.53 -32.62 24.01
C GLU A 113 -41.41 -33.38 25.34
N ASP A 114 -40.29 -33.30 26.06
CA ASP A 114 -40.10 -33.97 27.36
C ASP A 114 -40.96 -33.35 28.50
N SER A 115 -41.43 -32.11 28.32
CA SER A 115 -42.24 -31.40 29.32
C SER A 115 -43.75 -31.60 29.16
N ARG A 116 -44.17 -32.42 28.19
CA ARG A 116 -45.57 -32.62 27.79
C ARG A 116 -46.05 -34.04 28.07
#